data_AF-A0A534C6V9-F1
#
_entry.id   AF-A0A534C6V9-F1
#
_cell.length_a   1.000
_cell.length_b   1.000
_cell.length_c   1.000
_cell.angle_alpha   90.00
_cell.angle_beta   90.00
_cell.angle_gamma   90.00
#
_symmetry.space_group_name_H-M   'P 1'
#
loop_
_entity.id
_entity.type
_entity.pdbx_description
1 polymer ?
#
loop_
_entity_poly.entity_id
_entity_poly.type
_entity_poly.pdbx_seq_one_letter_code
_entity_poly.pdbx_strand_id
1 'polypeptide(L)' 'LGTNHYQIEMLADLDRVPEYGALVMVMFPKPAQGSGFPARVIAILP' A
#
# COMPACT_ATOMS: atom_id res chain seq x y z
N LEU A 1 2.75 10.75 10.97
CA LEU A 1 2.95 9.52 11.78
C LEU A 1 2.71 9.88 13.25
N GLY A 2 1.73 9.25 13.90
CA GLY A 2 1.34 9.61 15.28
C GLY A 2 0.09 8.87 15.75
N THR A 3 -0.72 8.40 14.79
CA THR A 3 -1.90 7.56 15.04
C THR A 3 -1.63 6.06 14.86
N ASN A 4 -0.36 5.64 14.71
CA ASN A 4 0.02 4.25 14.46
C ASN A 4 -0.65 3.61 13.21
N HIS A 5 -0.73 4.36 12.12
CA HIS A 5 -1.20 3.89 10.81
C HIS A 5 -0.04 3.82 9.82
N TYR A 6 -0.12 2.88 8.88
CA TYR A 6 0.77 2.85 7.72
C TYR A 6 0.39 3.94 6.72
N GLN A 7 1.39 4.49 6.05
CA GLN A 7 1.24 5.42 4.94
C GLN A 7 1.89 4.78 3.73
N ILE A 8 1.15 4.69 2.63
CA ILE A 8 1.62 4.17 1.34
C ILE A 8 1.51 5.30 0.34
N GLU A 9 2.62 5.60 -0.33
CA GLU A 9 2.76 6.78 -1.19
C GLU A 9 3.19 6.39 -2.60
N MET A 10 3.09 7.33 -3.53
CA MET A 10 3.54 7.18 -4.92
C MET A 10 2.88 5.98 -5.65
N LEU A 11 1.60 5.72 -5.36
CA LEU A 11 0.81 4.71 -6.07
C LEU A 11 0.60 5.12 -7.53
N ALA A 12 0.64 4.13 -8.43
CA ALA A 12 0.32 4.27 -9.84
C ALA A 12 -1.01 3.56 -10.16
N ASP A 13 -1.57 3.81 -11.35
CA ASP A 13 -2.74 3.10 -11.89
C ASP A 13 -4.03 3.19 -11.05
N LEU A 14 -4.17 4.21 -10.19
CA LEU A 14 -5.36 4.38 -9.34
C LEU A 14 -6.64 4.63 -10.14
N ASP A 15 -6.52 5.16 -11.36
CA ASP A 15 -7.61 5.34 -12.33
C ASP A 15 -8.17 4.01 -12.85
N ARG A 16 -7.46 2.91 -12.64
CA ARG A 16 -7.84 1.55 -13.07
C ARG A 16 -8.46 0.72 -11.95
N VAL A 17 -8.68 1.30 -10.77
CA VAL A 17 -9.26 0.65 -9.59
C VAL A 17 -10.64 1.25 -9.34
N PRO A 18 -11.69 0.43 -9.04
CA PRO A 18 -13.00 0.97 -8.69
C PRO A 18 -12.93 1.75 -7.37
N GLU A 19 -13.86 2.70 -7.18
CA GLU A 19 -13.96 3.49 -5.94
C GLU A 19 -14.11 2.62 -4.69
N TYR A 20 -14.76 1.46 -4.82
CA TYR A 20 -14.94 0.47 -3.75
C TYR A 20 -14.94 -0.96 -4.29
N GLY A 21 -14.73 -1.93 -3.40
CA GLY A 21 -14.82 -3.36 -3.70
C GLY A 21 -13.49 -4.03 -4.09
N ALA A 22 -12.44 -3.26 -4.40
CA ALA A 22 -11.10 -3.81 -4.59
C ALA A 22 -10.43 -4.14 -3.24
N LEU A 23 -9.60 -5.19 -3.23
CA LEU A 23 -8.68 -5.49 -2.13
C LEU A 23 -7.27 -5.01 -2.49
N VAL A 24 -6.66 -4.18 -1.64
CA VAL A 24 -5.28 -3.71 -1.83
C VAL A 24 -4.33 -4.56 -1.00
N MET A 25 -3.40 -5.24 -1.66
CA MET A 25 -2.32 -6.00 -1.01
C MET A 25 -1.03 -5.19 -1.08
N VAL A 26 -0.47 -4.87 0.10
CA VAL A 26 0.73 -4.05 0.26
C VAL A 26 1.84 -4.92 0.87
N MET A 27 2.89 -5.19 0.11
CA MET A 27 4.00 -6.04 0.53
C MET A 27 5.30 -5.23 0.62
N PHE A 28 5.98 -5.30 1.75
CA PHE A 28 7.26 -4.65 1.98
C PHE A 28 8.18 -5.57 2.81
N PRO A 29 9.50 -5.49 2.64
CA PRO A 29 10.46 -6.15 3.52
C PRO A 29 10.30 -5.69 4.97
N LYS A 30 10.72 -6.53 5.92
CA LYS A 30 10.70 -6.22 7.36
C LYS A 30 12.11 -5.83 7.85
N PRO A 31 12.59 -4.60 7.57
CA PRO A 31 13.88 -4.16 8.08
C PRO A 31 13.86 -4.07 9.61
N ALA A 32 14.95 -4.46 10.26
CA ALA A 32 15.10 -4.28 11.70
C ALA A 32 15.09 -2.78 12.04
N GLN A 33 14.16 -2.35 12.89
CA GLN A 33 13.99 -0.95 13.31
C GLN A 33 13.77 0.05 12.16
N GLY A 34 13.33 -0.41 10.98
CA GLY A 34 13.08 0.48 9.85
C GLY A 34 11.77 1.25 10.00
N SER A 35 11.79 2.51 9.58
CA SER A 35 10.63 3.40 9.56
C SER A 35 9.82 3.32 8.25
N GLY A 36 10.36 2.69 7.20
CA GLY A 36 9.71 2.51 5.91
C GLY A 36 10.60 1.74 4.92
N PHE A 37 10.00 1.27 3.82
CA PHE A 37 10.71 0.58 2.73
C PHE A 37 9.86 0.66 1.45
N PRO A 38 10.47 0.58 0.25
CA PRO A 38 9.70 0.37 -0.98
C PRO A 38 8.71 -0.79 -0.86
N ALA A 39 7.46 -0.53 -1.24
CA ALA A 39 6.40 -1.53 -1.24
C ALA A 39 6.06 -1.97 -2.66
N ARG A 40 5.76 -3.26 -2.84
CA ARG A 40 5.04 -3.76 -4.00
C ARG A 40 3.55 -3.77 -3.63
N VAL A 41 2.76 -3.00 -4.37
CA VAL A 41 1.33 -2.87 -4.15
C VAL A 41 0.58 -3.45 -5.34
N ILE A 42 -0.43 -4.27 -5.08
CA ILE A 42 -1.35 -4.78 -6.11
C ILE A 42 -2.79 -4.55 -5.65
N ALA A 43 -3.67 -4.25 -6.61
CA ALA A 43 -5.11 -4.24 -6.42
C ALA A 43 -5.71 -5.52 -7.01
N ILE A 44 -6.48 -6.25 -6.20
CA ILE A 44 -7.29 -7.38 -6.64
C ILE A 44 -8.70 -6.82 -6.87
N LEU A 45 -9.11 -6.79 -8.13
CA LEU A 45 -10.40 -6.25 -8.54
C LEU A 45 -11.52 -7.31 -8.38
N PRO A 46 -12.79 -6.89 -8.22
CA PRO A 46 -13.95 -7.80 -8.21
C PRO A 46 -14.09 -8.65 -9.47
#